data_AF-A0A966U056-F1
#
_entry.id   AF-A0A966U056-F1
#
_cell.length_a   1.000
_cell.length_b   1.000
_cell.length_c   1.000
_cell.angle_alpha   90.00
_cell.angle_beta   90.00
_cell.angle_gamma   90.00
#
_symmetry.space_group_name_H-M   'P 1'
#
loop_
_entity.id
_entity.type
_entity.pdbx_description
1 polymer ?
#
loop_
_entity_poly.entity_id
_entity_poly.type
_entity_poly.pdbx_seq_one_letter_code
_entity_poly.pdbx_strand_id
1 'polypeptide(L)'
;MKAVSRPTASGVDATTSAVLKFAQGSQALINTTLEVKTPCTAVIIGTKARIEIDGDFYTPTSMRLIRSDKTIIEFPRKYEGHGLREQALYFGELLNNGKTESDLLGLNETLAIMSCMDEIRSQIGLKYPSE
;
A
#
# COMPACT_ATOMS: atom_id res chain seq x y z
N MET A 1 9.11 -13.35 -3.95
CA MET A 1 8.65 -12.90 -2.62
C MET A 1 8.40 -14.12 -1.73
N LYS A 2 7.97 -13.96 -0.48
CA LYS A 2 7.41 -15.06 0.34
C LYS A 2 6.19 -14.57 1.12
N ALA A 3 5.11 -15.34 1.13
CA ALA A 3 3.87 -15.04 1.84
C ALA A 3 3.45 -16.20 2.75
N VAL A 4 2.77 -15.87 3.85
CA VAL A 4 2.11 -16.81 4.75
C VAL A 4 0.75 -16.25 5.13
N SER A 5 -0.23 -17.12 5.31
CA SER A 5 -1.58 -16.70 5.69
C SER A 5 -2.25 -17.72 6.60
N ARG A 6 -3.25 -17.24 7.34
CA ARG A 6 -4.26 -18.08 7.98
C ARG A 6 -5.61 -17.79 7.33
N PRO A 7 -6.36 -18.80 6.87
CA PRO A 7 -7.69 -18.59 6.31
C PRO A 7 -8.76 -18.36 7.40
N THR A 8 -9.88 -17.78 7.00
CA THR A 8 -11.12 -17.74 7.78
C THR A 8 -11.86 -19.08 7.68
N ALA A 9 -12.92 -19.26 8.47
CA ALA A 9 -13.82 -20.40 8.33
C ALA A 9 -14.55 -20.46 6.97
N SER A 10 -14.73 -19.32 6.31
CA SER A 10 -15.32 -19.23 4.96
C SER A 10 -14.31 -19.46 3.83
N GLY A 11 -13.03 -19.66 4.15
CA GLY A 11 -11.98 -20.00 3.17
C GLY A 11 -11.30 -18.81 2.49
N VAL A 12 -11.59 -17.57 2.89
CA VAL A 12 -10.81 -16.38 2.46
C VAL A 12 -9.59 -16.19 3.35
N ASP A 13 -8.60 -15.40 2.92
CA ASP A 13 -7.45 -15.10 3.76
C ASP A 13 -7.84 -14.16 4.91
N ALA A 14 -7.58 -14.59 6.15
CA ALA A 14 -7.95 -13.82 7.34
C ALA A 14 -6.83 -12.86 7.74
N THR A 15 -5.61 -13.39 7.88
CA THR A 15 -4.41 -12.62 8.21
C THR A 15 -3.28 -13.09 7.32
N THR A 16 -2.75 -12.20 6.50
CA THR A 16 -1.71 -12.49 5.50
C THR A 16 -0.51 -11.58 5.73
N SER A 17 0.69 -12.17 5.74
CA SER A 17 1.96 -11.46 5.80
C SER A 17 2.83 -11.83 4.61
N ALA A 18 3.54 -10.86 4.03
CA ALA A 18 4.48 -11.13 2.95
C ALA A 18 5.76 -10.29 3.04
N VAL A 19 6.85 -10.88 2.56
CA VAL A 19 8.15 -10.23 2.37
C VAL A 19 8.44 -10.11 0.88
N LEU A 20 8.51 -8.87 0.40
CA LEU A 20 8.82 -8.52 -0.97
C LEU A 20 10.29 -8.18 -1.09
N LYS A 21 10.91 -8.57 -2.20
CA LYS A 21 12.31 -8.25 -2.53
C LYS A 21 12.31 -7.46 -3.82
N PHE A 22 13.04 -6.35 -3.85
CA PHE A 22 13.18 -5.50 -5.03
C PHE A 22 14.58 -5.61 -5.61
N ALA A 23 14.75 -5.20 -6.87
CA ALA A 23 15.97 -5.44 -7.66
C ALA A 23 17.25 -4.90 -7.01
N GLN A 24 17.18 -3.81 -6.24
CA GLN A 24 18.32 -3.19 -5.56
C GLN A 24 18.56 -3.75 -4.14
N GLY A 25 17.92 -4.86 -3.77
CA GLY A 25 18.07 -5.50 -2.47
C GLY A 25 17.21 -4.91 -1.35
N SER A 26 16.47 -3.83 -1.60
CA SER A 26 15.45 -3.34 -0.67
C SER A 26 14.34 -4.37 -0.49
N GLN A 27 13.71 -4.32 0.68
CA GLN A 27 12.65 -5.25 1.05
C GLN A 27 11.44 -4.46 1.56
N ALA A 28 10.25 -5.00 1.33
CA ALA A 28 9.03 -4.53 1.99
C ALA A 28 8.41 -5.67 2.80
N LEU A 29 7.90 -5.31 3.97
CA LEU A 29 7.12 -6.18 4.83
C LEU A 29 5.69 -5.66 4.79
N ILE A 30 4.75 -6.52 4.41
CA ILE A 30 3.32 -6.20 4.45
C ILE A 30 2.61 -7.18 5.36
N ASN A 31 1.63 -6.67 6.10
CA ASN A 31 0.69 -7.46 6.87
C ASN A 31 -0.71 -6.87 6.70
N THR A 32 -1.69 -7.74 6.49
CA THR A 32 -3.11 -7.39 6.43
C THR A 32 -3.91 -8.39 7.25
N THR A 33 -5.02 -7.92 7.83
CA THR A 33 -5.93 -8.77 8.60
C THR A 33 -7.35 -8.25 8.56
N LEU A 34 -8.32 -9.17 8.48
CA LEU A 34 -9.76 -8.90 8.58
C LEU A 34 -10.28 -8.99 10.03
N GLU A 35 -9.45 -9.44 10.97
CA GLU A 35 -9.94 -9.88 12.30
C GLU A 35 -9.71 -8.87 13.41
N VAL A 36 -8.70 -8.00 13.26
CA VAL A 36 -8.32 -7.03 14.29
C VAL A 36 -7.99 -5.68 13.68
N LYS A 37 -8.33 -4.60 14.39
CA LYS A 37 -7.85 -3.26 14.03
C LYS A 37 -6.37 -3.16 14.39
N THR A 38 -5.53 -3.01 13.36
CA THR A 38 -4.11 -2.70 13.53
C THR A 38 -3.92 -1.18 13.59
N PRO A 39 -2.73 -0.69 13.99
CA PRO A 39 -2.38 0.72 13.86
C PRO A 39 -2.54 1.27 12.43
N CYS A 40 -2.49 0.39 11.42
CA CYS A 40 -2.62 0.74 10.00
C CYS A 40 -1.67 1.89 9.59
N THR A 41 -0.41 1.77 10.00
CA THR A 41 0.68 2.73 9.71
C THR A 41 1.57 2.20 8.58
N ALA A 42 2.35 3.09 7.97
CA ALA A 42 3.40 2.71 7.02
C ALA A 42 4.74 3.36 7.38
N VAL A 43 5.86 2.68 7.07
CA VAL A 43 7.20 3.21 7.32
C VAL A 43 8.09 2.98 6.11
N ILE A 44 8.80 4.02 5.67
CA ILE A 44 9.81 3.94 4.62
C ILE A 44 11.17 4.22 5.27
N ILE A 45 12.10 3.28 5.17
CA ILE A 45 13.41 3.36 5.83
C ILE A 45 14.50 3.49 4.77
N GLY A 46 15.26 4.58 4.85
CA GLY A 46 16.45 4.80 4.04
C GLY A 46 17.71 4.93 4.91
N THR A 47 18.85 5.11 4.26
CA THR A 47 20.16 5.21 4.94
C THR A 47 20.34 6.49 5.74
N LYS A 48 19.65 7.58 5.37
CA LYS A 48 19.80 8.91 5.99
C LYS A 48 18.65 9.29 6.91
N ALA A 49 17.48 8.70 6.67
CA ALA A 49 16.24 9.04 7.37
C ALA A 49 15.21 7.92 7.20
N ARG A 50 14.16 7.99 8.00
CA ARG A 50 12.93 7.22 7.78
C ARG A 50 11.72 8.14 7.79
N ILE A 51 10.70 7.76 7.03
CA ILE A 51 9.38 8.39 7.03
C ILE A 51 8.44 7.45 7.77
N GLU A 52 7.75 7.95 8.78
CA GLU A 52 6.67 7.24 9.47
C GLU A 52 5.35 7.93 9.13
N ILE A 53 4.39 7.17 8.62
CA ILE A 53 3.05 7.61 8.22
C ILE A 53 2.07 7.04 9.24
N ASP A 54 1.29 7.92 9.86
CA ASP A 54 0.35 7.56 10.92
C ASP A 54 -0.83 6.75 10.39
N GLY A 55 -1.74 6.35 11.28
CA GLY A 55 -2.81 5.39 11.00
C GLY A 55 -3.65 5.69 9.76
N ASP A 56 -4.38 4.66 9.31
CA ASP A 56 -5.11 4.62 8.04
C ASP A 56 -4.28 5.22 6.89
N PHE A 57 -3.02 4.76 6.77
CA PHE A 57 -2.00 5.35 5.90
C PHE A 57 -2.39 5.42 4.42
N TYR A 58 -3.41 4.67 4.00
CA TYR A 58 -4.00 4.72 2.66
C TYR A 58 -4.93 5.93 2.45
N THR A 59 -5.04 6.83 3.43
CA THR A 59 -5.77 8.09 3.39
C THR A 59 -4.85 9.27 3.76
N PRO A 60 -5.23 10.52 3.45
CA PRO A 60 -4.49 11.69 3.91
C PRO A 60 -4.40 11.73 5.45
N THR A 61 -3.19 11.53 5.97
CA THR A 61 -2.90 11.42 7.40
C THR A 61 -1.63 12.20 7.77
N SER A 62 -1.30 12.21 9.06
CA SER A 62 -0.06 12.82 9.55
C SER A 62 1.14 11.95 9.21
N MET A 63 2.31 12.57 9.03
CA MET A 63 3.56 11.85 8.83
C MET A 63 4.73 12.60 9.43
N ARG A 64 5.84 11.89 9.68
CA ARG A 64 7.08 12.48 10.18
C ARG A 64 8.29 11.95 9.43
N LEU A 65 9.21 12.85 9.09
CA LEU A 65 10.54 12.51 8.61
C LEU A 65 11.51 12.58 9.78
N ILE A 66 12.16 11.46 10.08
CA ILE A 66 13.12 11.34 11.17
C ILE A 66 14.49 11.05 10.57
N ARG A 67 15.40 12.00 10.67
CA ARG A 67 16.77 11.88 10.17
C ARG A 67 17.65 11.11 11.15
N SER A 68 18.76 10.58 10.64
CA SER A 68 19.78 9.87 11.43
C SER A 68 20.43 10.75 12.52
N ASP A 69 20.47 12.06 12.32
CA ASP A 69 20.92 13.06 13.30
C ASP A 69 19.88 13.39 14.38
N LYS A 70 18.75 12.65 14.41
CA LYS A 70 17.60 12.83 15.29
C LYS A 70 16.76 14.08 15.03
N THR A 71 17.00 14.82 13.95
CA THR A 71 16.09 15.89 13.50
C THR A 71 14.76 15.27 13.08
N ILE A 72 13.66 15.84 13.58
CA ILE A 72 12.29 15.44 13.25
C ILE A 72 11.62 16.58 12.50
N ILE A 73 11.01 16.27 11.35
CA ILE A 73 10.12 17.18 10.62
C ILE A 73 8.73 16.55 10.61
N GLU A 74 7.77 17.27 11.18
CA GLU A 74 6.37 16.82 11.26
C GLU A 74 5.52 17.44 10.14
N PHE A 75 4.65 16.61 9.58
CA PHE A 75 3.64 16.98 8.59
C PHE A 75 2.27 16.61 9.17
N PRO A 76 1.62 17.52 9.92
CA PRO A 76 0.33 17.21 10.51
C PRO A 76 -0.76 17.10 9.43
N ARG A 77 -1.74 16.25 9.67
CA ARG A 77 -2.94 16.14 8.84
C ARG A 77 -3.70 17.48 8.83
N LYS A 78 -3.65 18.17 7.69
CA LYS A 78 -4.44 19.40 7.43
C LYS A 78 -5.58 19.18 6.42
N TYR A 79 -5.74 17.94 5.98
CA TYR A 79 -6.69 17.56 4.93
C TYR A 79 -8.08 17.26 5.51
N GLU A 80 -9.11 17.82 4.90
CA GLU A 80 -10.51 17.52 5.21
C GLU A 80 -11.10 16.49 4.24
N GLY A 81 -11.60 15.38 4.79
CA GLY A 81 -12.18 14.26 4.05
C GLY A 81 -11.26 13.04 3.97
N HIS A 82 -11.62 12.12 3.05
CA HIS A 82 -10.99 10.79 2.92
C HIS A 82 -9.94 10.71 1.80
N GLY A 83 -9.77 11.75 0.98
CA GLY A 83 -8.83 11.76 -0.16
C GLY A 83 -9.42 11.34 -1.50
N LEU A 84 -10.63 10.76 -1.53
CA LEU A 84 -11.28 10.30 -2.77
C LEU A 84 -11.62 11.45 -3.74
N ARG A 85 -11.89 12.65 -3.21
CA ARG A 85 -12.16 13.84 -4.03
C ARG A 85 -11.01 14.11 -5.01
N GLU A 86 -9.78 13.85 -4.60
CA GLU A 86 -8.60 14.24 -5.35
C GLU A 86 -8.35 13.24 -6.49
N GLN A 87 -8.70 11.98 -6.26
CA GLN A 87 -8.73 10.95 -7.30
C GLN A 87 -9.81 11.27 -8.35
N ALA A 88 -10.99 11.72 -7.92
CA ALA A 88 -12.08 12.08 -8.84
C ALA A 88 -11.74 13.32 -9.69
N LEU A 89 -11.15 14.36 -9.08
CA LEU A 89 -10.70 15.55 -9.79
C LEU A 89 -9.62 15.20 -10.82
N TYR A 90 -8.61 14.44 -10.41
CA TYR A 90 -7.53 14.01 -11.31
C TYR A 90 -8.05 13.13 -12.45
N PHE A 91 -9.00 12.23 -12.19
CA PHE A 91 -9.66 11.47 -13.26
C PHE A 91 -10.40 12.39 -14.25
N GLY A 92 -11.10 13.42 -13.76
CA GLY A 92 -11.74 14.42 -14.60
C GLY A 92 -10.75 15.18 -15.48
N GLU A 93 -9.56 15.52 -14.96
CA GLU A 93 -8.48 16.14 -15.74
C GLU A 93 -7.95 15.21 -16.84
N LEU A 94 -7.74 13.93 -16.56
CA LEU A 94 -7.33 12.95 -17.56
C LEU A 94 -8.35 12.85 -18.70
N LEU A 95 -9.63 12.75 -18.34
CA LEU A 95 -10.73 12.68 -19.31
C LEU A 95 -10.78 13.93 -20.19
N ASN A 96 -10.71 15.13 -19.59
CA ASN A 96 -10.75 16.40 -20.32
C ASN A 96 -9.56 16.58 -21.27
N ASN A 97 -8.41 15.98 -20.94
CA ASN A 97 -7.20 16.02 -21.76
C ASN A 97 -7.10 14.83 -22.75
N GLY A 98 -8.13 13.98 -22.85
CA GLY A 98 -8.14 12.83 -23.77
C GLY A 98 -7.09 11.77 -23.43
N LYS A 99 -6.63 11.72 -22.18
CA LYS A 99 -5.68 10.71 -21.70
C LYS A 99 -6.39 9.38 -21.46
N THR A 100 -5.75 8.28 -21.87
CA THR A 100 -6.25 6.92 -21.65
C THR A 100 -5.71 6.26 -20.39
N GLU A 101 -4.69 6.85 -19.76
CA GLU A 101 -4.11 6.39 -18.50
C GLU A 101 -3.49 7.56 -17.71
N SER A 102 -3.21 7.30 -16.44
CA SER A 102 -2.58 8.26 -15.54
C SER A 102 -1.07 8.29 -15.69
N ASP A 103 -0.49 9.49 -15.70
CA ASP A 103 0.97 9.67 -15.61
C ASP A 103 1.52 9.40 -14.19
N LEU A 104 0.65 9.38 -13.16
CA LEU A 104 1.00 9.08 -11.76
C LEU A 104 0.88 7.59 -11.44
N LEU A 105 -0.16 6.91 -11.96
CA LEU A 105 -0.44 5.49 -11.76
C LEU A 105 -0.87 4.86 -13.10
N GLY A 106 0.10 4.63 -13.98
CA GLY A 106 -0.13 4.04 -15.30
C GLY A 106 -0.68 2.61 -15.24
N LEU A 107 -1.16 2.09 -16.38
CA LEU A 107 -1.76 0.76 -16.44
C LEU A 107 -0.78 -0.36 -16.08
N ASN A 108 0.50 -0.19 -16.43
CA ASN A 108 1.56 -1.13 -16.06
C ASN A 108 1.73 -1.27 -14.54
N GLU A 109 1.53 -0.19 -13.78
CA GLU A 109 1.61 -0.24 -12.32
C GLU A 109 0.42 -1.01 -11.73
N THR A 110 -0.78 -0.80 -12.29
CA THR A 110 -1.96 -1.60 -11.96
C THR A 110 -1.71 -3.09 -12.21
N LEU A 111 -1.14 -3.46 -13.37
CA LEU A 111 -0.81 -4.85 -13.68
C LEU A 111 0.25 -5.43 -12.73
N ALA A 112 1.26 -4.64 -12.34
CA ALA A 112 2.29 -5.06 -11.39
C ALA A 112 1.70 -5.33 -10.00
N ILE A 113 0.80 -4.47 -9.51
CA ILE A 113 0.09 -4.66 -8.24
C ILE A 113 -0.77 -5.91 -8.28
N MET A 114 -1.57 -6.10 -9.33
CA MET A 114 -2.43 -7.28 -9.50
C MET A 114 -1.61 -8.56 -9.57
N SER A 115 -0.52 -8.57 -10.34
CA SER A 115 0.39 -9.72 -10.43
C SER A 115 1.02 -10.06 -9.06
N CYS A 116 1.33 -9.04 -8.25
CA CYS A 116 1.84 -9.23 -6.89
C CYS A 116 0.78 -9.87 -5.97
N MET A 117 -0.48 -9.43 -6.07
CA MET A 117 -1.59 -10.01 -5.33
C MET A 117 -1.84 -11.46 -5.74
N ASP A 118 -1.81 -11.77 -7.04
CA ASP A 118 -1.99 -13.13 -7.56
C ASP A 118 -0.86 -14.07 -7.11
N GLU A 119 0.38 -13.59 -7.09
CA GLU A 119 1.52 -14.35 -6.58
C GLU A 119 1.38 -14.65 -5.07
N ILE A 120 0.90 -13.68 -4.27
CA ILE A 120 0.60 -13.91 -2.85
C ILE A 120 -0.46 -14.99 -2.71
N ARG A 121 -1.58 -14.86 -3.44
CA ARG A 121 -2.72 -15.80 -3.40
C ARG A 121 -2.31 -17.21 -3.81
N SER A 122 -1.50 -17.33 -4.86
CA SER A 122 -0.90 -18.59 -5.31
C SER A 122 -0.06 -19.25 -4.20
N GLN A 123 0.82 -18.50 -3.53
CA GLN A 123 1.66 -19.03 -2.45
C GLN A 123 0.85 -19.49 -1.22
N ILE A 124 -0.24 -18.81 -0.90
CA ILE A 124 -1.10 -19.15 0.26
C ILE A 124 -2.20 -20.17 -0.09
N GLY A 125 -2.29 -20.60 -1.35
CA GLY A 125 -3.27 -21.58 -1.81
C GLY A 125 -4.71 -21.05 -1.93
N LEU A 126 -4.91 -19.73 -2.02
CA LEU A 126 -6.23 -19.11 -2.14
C LEU A 126 -6.67 -19.02 -3.61
N LYS A 127 -7.69 -19.81 -3.99
CA LYS A 127 -8.29 -19.81 -5.33
C LYS A 127 -9.76 -19.42 -5.29
N TYR A 128 -10.19 -18.60 -6.23
CA TYR A 128 -11.62 -18.27 -6.39
C TYR A 128 -12.29 -19.21 -7.41
N PRO A 129 -13.63 -19.40 -7.34
CA PRO A 129 -14.32 -20.35 -8.22
C PRO A 129 -14.21 -20.10 -9.73
N SER A 130 -13.85 -18.87 -10.13
CA SER A 130 -13.77 -18.44 -11.54
C SER A 130 -12.35 -18.44 -12.12
N GLU A 131 -11.37 -18.97 -11.39
CA GLU A 131 -9.95 -19.06 -11.80
C GLU A 131 -9.53 -20.45 -12.29
#